data_AF-A0A7C2A2N6-F1
#
_entry.id   AF-A0A7C2A2N6-F1
#
_cell.length_a   1.000
_cell.length_b   1.000
_cell.length_c   1.000
_cell.angle_alpha   90.00
_cell.angle_beta   90.00
_cell.angle_gamma   90.00
#
_symmetry.space_group_name_H-M   'P 1'
#
loop_
_entity.id
_entity.type
_entity.pdbx_description
1 polymer ?
#
loop_
_entity_poly.entity_id
_entity_poly.type
_entity_poly.pdbx_seq_one_letter_code
_entity_poly.pdbx_strand_id
1 'polypeptide(L)'
;PLLVGGKAINRYKLSWDGSYLKYDIKGIHSCKREDIFLTPEKILFRRVGKRLIATLDNEQFYALHTLVVMNLKKDSSYNLRYILALFNSNLMNFYYNIFYRSTKKVFSEIEARQVAQLPIKVISNEQQKPFIELVDKMLSLNKQLNKIDTNFDHYVNQYPRTKDTTLRYLMNKLPLNDKKVLRDHYGKLTNQIEGKIKEFEIIEEGEWLIFKVGYLFKSRKGKEVLISNVKAFKCRIEDENLRKFLYYSIKEYITPGKVGKGNIYERILKIKIPQFDSNEKENKKIIDKIMDSYLEEVGKSNELKKEIEETDRIIDNMVYELYGLTEEEIKIVEEEIK
;
A
#
# COMPACT_ATOMS: atom_id res chain seq x y z
N PRO A 1 22.04 -9.62 17.79
CA PRO A 1 22.06 -9.33 16.33
C PRO A 1 20.71 -8.82 15.85
N LEU A 2 20.67 -7.97 14.82
CA LEU A 2 19.41 -7.52 14.22
C LEU A 2 18.71 -8.70 13.53
N LEU A 3 17.38 -8.77 13.61
CA LEU A 3 16.58 -9.87 13.06
C LEU A 3 15.43 -9.36 12.20
N VAL A 4 15.22 -9.97 11.03
CA VAL A 4 14.09 -9.70 10.14
C VAL A 4 13.43 -10.96 9.64
N GLY A 5 12.13 -10.86 9.35
CA GLY A 5 11.32 -11.90 8.71
C GLY A 5 10.71 -11.44 7.39
N GLY A 6 9.97 -12.34 6.74
CA GLY A 6 9.38 -12.10 5.41
C GLY A 6 8.46 -10.89 5.32
N LYS A 7 7.83 -10.48 6.43
CA LYS A 7 6.96 -9.29 6.50
C LYS A 7 7.74 -7.98 6.40
N ALA A 8 9.02 -7.98 6.79
CA ALA A 8 9.89 -6.81 6.73
C ALA A 8 10.45 -6.54 5.32
N ILE A 9 10.30 -7.50 4.39
CA ILE A 9 10.90 -7.43 3.05
C ILE A 9 9.84 -7.12 2.00
N ASN A 10 10.10 -6.11 1.19
CA ASN A 10 9.38 -5.79 -0.04
C ASN A 10 10.37 -5.48 -1.17
N ARG A 11 9.89 -5.27 -2.40
CA ARG A 11 10.76 -4.93 -3.55
C ARG A 11 11.56 -3.68 -3.20
N TYR A 12 12.89 -3.80 -3.17
CA TYR A 12 13.83 -2.71 -2.86
C TYR A 12 13.59 -2.03 -1.49
N LYS A 13 12.94 -2.72 -0.55
CA LYS A 13 12.59 -2.17 0.76
C LYS A 13 12.77 -3.19 1.88
N LEU A 14 13.49 -2.78 2.92
CA LEU A 14 13.59 -3.45 4.21
C LEU A 14 13.01 -2.53 5.30
N SER A 15 12.06 -3.04 6.07
CA SER A 15 11.41 -2.33 7.18
C SER A 15 11.51 -3.15 8.46
N TRP A 16 12.54 -2.84 9.25
CA TRP A 16 12.80 -3.53 10.50
C TRP A 16 11.77 -3.14 11.57
N ASP A 17 11.32 -4.13 12.34
CA ASP A 17 10.23 -4.00 13.33
C ASP A 17 10.75 -3.87 14.77
N GLY A 18 12.05 -3.68 14.96
CA GLY A 18 12.67 -3.63 16.30
C GLY A 18 13.09 -5.01 16.84
N SER A 19 12.91 -6.10 16.07
CA SER A 19 13.26 -7.44 16.53
C SER A 19 14.76 -7.71 16.57
N TYR A 20 15.20 -8.39 17.63
CA TYR A 20 16.58 -8.85 17.79
C TYR A 20 16.64 -10.36 17.97
N LEU A 21 17.69 -10.98 17.43
CA LEU A 21 17.99 -12.38 17.66
C LEU A 21 18.71 -12.53 19.01
N LYS A 22 18.13 -13.30 19.93
CA LYS A 22 18.88 -13.87 21.05
C LYS A 22 19.82 -14.94 20.49
N TYR A 23 21.07 -14.56 20.29
CA TYR A 23 22.05 -15.43 19.65
C TYR A 23 22.52 -16.50 20.64
N ASP A 24 21.93 -17.68 20.53
CA ASP A 24 22.31 -18.89 21.27
C ASP A 24 22.33 -20.08 20.31
N ILE A 25 23.53 -20.55 19.97
CA ILE A 25 23.75 -21.64 19.00
C ILE A 25 23.04 -22.94 19.43
N LYS A 26 22.82 -23.15 20.73
CA LYS A 26 22.08 -24.31 21.24
C LYS A 26 20.58 -24.17 21.01
N GLY A 27 20.06 -22.94 21.08
CA GLY A 27 18.65 -22.61 20.81
C GLY A 27 18.30 -22.44 19.33
N ILE A 28 19.29 -22.24 18.45
CA ILE A 28 19.07 -22.09 17.01
C ILE A 28 18.86 -23.45 16.35
N HIS A 29 17.62 -23.69 15.90
CA HIS A 29 17.23 -24.95 15.25
C HIS A 29 17.79 -25.10 13.83
N SER A 30 17.87 -24.02 13.05
CA SER A 30 18.26 -24.07 11.64
C SER A 30 19.18 -22.93 11.23
N CYS A 31 20.06 -23.21 10.26
CA CYS A 31 21.05 -22.29 9.70
C CYS A 31 21.98 -21.62 10.75
N LYS A 32 22.98 -22.36 11.22
CA LYS A 32 24.01 -21.90 12.18
C LYS A 32 25.20 -21.20 11.51
N ARG A 33 25.08 -20.87 10.23
CA ARG A 33 26.10 -20.24 9.39
C ARG A 33 26.04 -18.73 9.62
N GLU A 34 26.84 -18.19 10.53
CA GLU A 34 26.90 -16.74 10.77
C GLU A 34 27.54 -15.97 9.60
N ASP A 35 28.49 -16.61 8.90
CA ASP A 35 29.24 -16.06 7.78
C ASP A 35 28.35 -15.52 6.65
N ILE A 36 27.19 -16.15 6.40
CA ILE A 36 26.28 -15.72 5.33
C ILE A 36 25.50 -14.45 5.71
N PHE A 37 25.36 -14.16 7.00
CA PHE A 37 24.63 -12.99 7.49
C PHE A 37 25.57 -11.80 7.72
N LEU A 38 26.83 -12.04 8.07
CA LEU A 38 27.81 -10.98 8.34
C LEU A 38 28.57 -10.49 7.09
N THR A 39 28.09 -10.79 5.89
CA THR A 39 28.63 -10.17 4.67
C THR A 39 28.30 -8.67 4.63
N PRO A 40 29.18 -7.81 4.06
CA PRO A 40 28.93 -6.37 3.99
C PRO A 40 27.65 -6.01 3.23
N GLU A 41 27.37 -6.74 2.16
CA GLU A 41 26.12 -6.62 1.40
C GLU A 41 25.61 -8.02 1.04
N LYS A 42 24.29 -8.18 1.08
CA LYS A 42 23.60 -9.39 0.64
C LYS A 42 22.19 -9.08 0.16
N ILE A 43 21.64 -9.99 -0.64
CA ILE A 43 20.23 -9.92 -1.01
C ILE A 43 19.42 -10.79 -0.05
N LEU A 44 18.31 -10.24 0.44
CA LEU A 44 17.28 -11.00 1.14
C LEU A 44 16.06 -11.11 0.24
N PHE A 45 15.62 -12.34 -0.05
CA PHE A 45 14.38 -12.57 -0.79
C PHE A 45 13.37 -13.37 0.02
N ARG A 46 12.08 -13.12 -0.27
CA ARG A 46 10.98 -13.78 0.41
C ARG A 46 10.81 -15.21 -0.06
N ARG A 47 10.81 -16.14 0.91
CA ARG A 47 10.47 -17.54 0.66
C ARG A 47 8.97 -17.74 0.48
N VAL A 48 8.13 -16.92 1.12
CA VAL A 48 6.67 -17.08 1.08
C VAL A 48 6.04 -16.01 0.19
N GLY A 49 5.40 -16.46 -0.90
CA GLY A 49 4.76 -15.58 -1.87
C GLY A 49 4.46 -16.26 -3.20
N LYS A 50 3.75 -15.54 -4.07
CA LYS A 50 3.49 -15.95 -5.47
C LYS A 50 4.44 -15.29 -6.46
N ARG A 51 5.24 -14.33 -6.01
CA ARG A 51 6.12 -13.48 -6.82
C ARG A 51 7.48 -13.40 -6.14
N LEU A 52 8.52 -13.27 -6.95
CA LEU A 52 9.88 -12.98 -6.52
C LEU A 52 9.91 -11.56 -5.95
N ILE A 53 10.32 -11.45 -4.69
CA ILE A 53 10.42 -10.18 -3.96
C ILE A 53 11.71 -10.20 -3.17
N ALA A 54 12.58 -9.23 -3.45
CA ALA A 54 13.86 -9.09 -2.77
C ALA A 54 14.24 -7.62 -2.50
N THR A 55 15.17 -7.45 -1.57
CA THR A 55 15.86 -6.19 -1.30
C THR A 55 17.32 -6.45 -0.97
N LEU A 56 18.12 -5.38 -1.01
CA LEU A 56 19.48 -5.39 -0.50
C LEU A 56 19.48 -5.19 1.02
N ASP A 57 20.41 -5.85 1.69
CA ASP A 57 20.76 -5.66 3.09
C ASP A 57 22.25 -5.30 3.18
N ASN A 58 22.54 -4.18 3.84
CA ASN A 58 23.87 -3.67 4.14
C ASN A 58 24.09 -3.43 5.64
N GLU A 59 23.20 -3.94 6.49
CA GLU A 59 23.24 -3.82 7.96
C GLU A 59 23.42 -5.19 8.66
N GLN A 60 23.77 -6.23 7.89
CA GLN A 60 24.09 -7.56 8.40
C GLN A 60 22.94 -8.21 9.21
N PHE A 61 21.68 -8.00 8.79
CA PHE A 61 20.53 -8.62 9.44
C PHE A 61 20.60 -10.16 9.40
N TYR A 62 20.22 -10.79 10.51
CA TYR A 62 19.85 -12.20 10.54
C TYR A 62 18.43 -12.38 9.99
N ALA A 63 18.20 -13.50 9.32
CA ALA A 63 16.94 -13.74 8.62
C ALA A 63 16.19 -14.94 9.23
N LEU A 64 14.89 -14.78 9.48
CA LEU A 64 14.00 -15.89 9.82
C LEU A 64 13.80 -16.83 8.62
N HIS A 65 13.39 -18.08 8.87
CA HIS A 65 13.16 -19.12 7.85
C HIS A 65 12.21 -18.73 6.71
N THR A 66 11.43 -17.66 6.88
CA THR A 66 10.58 -17.03 5.85
C THR A 66 11.35 -16.27 4.76
N LEU A 67 12.66 -16.15 4.93
CA LEU A 67 13.58 -15.47 4.01
C LEU A 67 14.68 -16.42 3.57
N VAL A 68 15.30 -16.07 2.44
CA VAL A 68 16.52 -16.71 1.95
C VAL A 68 17.57 -15.63 1.74
N VAL A 69 18.81 -15.96 2.12
CA VAL A 69 19.97 -15.10 1.95
C VAL A 69 20.70 -15.48 0.68
N MET A 70 21.00 -14.49 -0.16
CA MET A 70 21.77 -14.65 -1.39
C MET A 70 23.04 -13.78 -1.31
N ASN A 71 24.19 -14.44 -1.40
CA ASN A 71 25.52 -13.84 -1.38
C ASN A 71 26.21 -14.04 -2.73
N LEU A 72 27.11 -13.12 -3.09
CA LEU A 72 28.02 -13.32 -4.21
C LEU A 72 29.08 -14.37 -3.86
N LYS A 73 29.47 -15.14 -4.87
CA LYS A 73 30.68 -15.96 -4.80
C LYS A 73 31.91 -15.06 -4.93
N LYS A 74 33.05 -15.46 -4.35
CA LYS A 74 34.29 -14.66 -4.31
C LYS A 74 34.74 -14.15 -5.69
N ASP A 75 34.62 -14.97 -6.72
CA ASP A 75 35.07 -14.64 -8.09
C ASP A 75 33.91 -14.33 -9.03
N SER A 76 32.81 -13.78 -8.49
CA SER A 76 31.64 -13.44 -9.29
C SER A 76 31.87 -12.18 -10.12
N SER A 77 31.52 -12.24 -11.41
CA SER A 77 31.48 -11.08 -12.31
C SER A 77 30.23 -10.20 -12.13
N TYR A 78 29.36 -10.52 -11.17
CA TYR A 78 28.09 -9.83 -10.98
C TYR A 78 28.16 -8.83 -9.83
N ASN A 79 27.48 -7.70 -9.99
CA ASN A 79 27.12 -6.83 -8.89
C ASN A 79 25.79 -7.26 -8.28
N LEU A 80 25.65 -7.21 -6.94
CA LEU A 80 24.40 -7.54 -6.26
C LEU A 80 23.22 -6.68 -6.73
N ARG A 81 23.43 -5.40 -7.00
CA ARG A 81 22.37 -4.49 -7.48
C ARG A 81 21.88 -4.90 -8.86
N TYR A 82 22.78 -5.34 -9.75
CA TYR A 82 22.39 -5.91 -11.05
C TYR A 82 21.54 -7.17 -10.88
N ILE A 83 21.96 -8.11 -10.01
CA ILE A 83 21.16 -9.30 -9.70
C ILE A 83 19.79 -8.91 -9.11
N LEU A 84 19.75 -7.91 -8.23
CA LEU A 84 18.53 -7.42 -7.62
C LEU A 84 17.58 -6.79 -8.65
N ALA A 85 18.10 -6.05 -9.63
CA ALA A 85 17.33 -5.51 -10.75
C ALA A 85 16.62 -6.62 -11.52
N LEU A 86 17.38 -7.64 -11.94
CA LEU A 86 16.82 -8.78 -12.65
C LEU A 86 15.82 -9.55 -11.79
N PHE A 87 16.17 -9.88 -10.56
CA PHE A 87 15.35 -10.70 -9.68
C PHE A 87 13.96 -10.10 -9.40
N ASN A 88 13.89 -8.78 -9.22
CA ASN A 88 12.63 -8.09 -8.96
C ASN A 88 11.83 -7.75 -10.23
N SER A 89 12.38 -7.96 -11.43
CA SER A 89 11.73 -7.63 -12.70
C SER A 89 10.46 -8.45 -12.99
N ASN A 90 9.60 -7.91 -13.84
CA ASN A 90 8.45 -8.62 -14.38
C ASN A 90 8.87 -9.84 -15.20
N LEU A 91 9.95 -9.76 -15.99
CA LEU A 91 10.45 -10.90 -16.77
C LEU A 91 10.85 -12.10 -15.90
N MET A 92 11.63 -11.88 -14.84
CA MET A 92 12.02 -12.99 -13.95
C MET A 92 10.84 -13.53 -13.15
N ASN A 93 9.89 -12.67 -12.78
CA ASN A 93 8.63 -13.12 -12.18
C ASN A 93 7.81 -13.97 -13.15
N PHE A 94 7.75 -13.60 -14.43
CA PHE A 94 7.04 -14.34 -15.47
C PHE A 94 7.68 -15.72 -15.65
N TYR A 95 9.01 -15.76 -15.82
CA TYR A 95 9.74 -17.01 -15.92
C TYR A 95 9.49 -17.91 -14.70
N TYR A 96 9.57 -17.37 -13.49
CA TYR A 96 9.25 -18.12 -12.28
C TYR A 96 7.81 -18.65 -12.27
N ASN A 97 6.84 -17.83 -12.67
CA ASN A 97 5.43 -18.20 -12.70
C ASN A 97 5.14 -19.35 -13.66
N ILE A 98 5.74 -19.33 -14.84
CA ILE A 98 5.53 -20.36 -15.86
C ILE A 98 6.20 -21.68 -15.47
N PHE A 99 7.44 -21.64 -14.98
CA PHE A 99 8.24 -22.86 -14.83
C PHE A 99 8.27 -23.45 -13.41
N TYR A 100 8.09 -22.63 -12.37
CA TYR A 100 8.41 -23.06 -11.00
C TYR A 100 7.34 -22.78 -9.95
N ARG A 101 6.36 -21.92 -10.25
CA ARG A 101 5.32 -21.56 -9.28
C ARG A 101 4.52 -22.78 -8.85
N SER A 102 4.39 -22.92 -7.53
CA SER A 102 3.58 -24.00 -6.94
C SER A 102 2.10 -23.80 -7.27
N THR A 103 1.41 -24.89 -7.58
CA THR A 103 -0.05 -24.93 -7.70
C THR A 103 -0.75 -24.88 -6.33
N LYS A 104 -0.01 -25.04 -5.23
CA LYS A 104 -0.55 -24.96 -3.86
C LYS A 104 -1.02 -23.53 -3.55
N LYS A 105 -2.30 -23.40 -3.20
CA LYS A 105 -2.92 -22.09 -2.89
C LYS A 105 -2.52 -21.55 -1.52
N VAL A 106 -2.13 -22.40 -0.58
CA VAL A 106 -1.74 -22.03 0.80
C VAL A 106 -0.29 -22.45 1.02
N PHE A 107 0.52 -21.55 1.61
CA PHE A 107 1.94 -21.77 1.89
C PHE A 107 2.79 -22.11 0.64
N SER A 108 2.56 -21.42 -0.48
CA SER A 108 3.47 -21.49 -1.63
C SER A 108 4.84 -20.96 -1.22
N GLU A 109 5.83 -21.85 -1.27
CA GLU A 109 7.23 -21.51 -0.98
C GLU A 109 8.04 -21.40 -2.27
N ILE A 110 8.88 -20.38 -2.34
CA ILE A 110 9.88 -20.13 -3.36
C ILE A 110 11.19 -20.72 -2.83
N GLU A 111 11.66 -21.80 -3.46
CA GLU A 111 12.84 -22.51 -2.99
C GLU A 111 14.12 -21.96 -3.65
N ALA A 112 15.23 -21.92 -2.91
CA ALA A 112 16.52 -21.45 -3.43
C ALA A 112 16.98 -22.21 -4.67
N ARG A 113 16.67 -23.52 -4.77
CA ARG A 113 16.99 -24.34 -5.95
C ARG A 113 16.21 -23.96 -7.21
N GLN A 114 15.01 -23.39 -7.06
CA GLN A 114 14.21 -22.89 -8.18
C GLN A 114 14.78 -21.56 -8.65
N VAL A 115 15.05 -20.66 -7.69
CA VAL A 115 15.70 -19.37 -7.95
C VAL A 115 17.06 -19.54 -8.63
N ALA A 116 17.83 -20.56 -8.24
CA ALA A 116 19.14 -20.85 -8.84
C ALA A 116 19.07 -21.22 -10.34
N GLN A 117 17.89 -21.53 -10.86
CA GLN A 117 17.68 -21.85 -12.28
C GLN A 117 17.17 -20.65 -13.10
N LEU A 118 16.95 -19.48 -12.48
CA LEU A 118 16.57 -18.28 -13.22
C LEU A 118 17.67 -17.92 -14.24
N PRO A 119 17.31 -17.58 -15.48
CA PRO A 119 18.29 -17.27 -16.51
C PRO A 119 18.88 -15.88 -16.25
N ILE A 120 20.00 -15.80 -15.53
CA ILE A 120 20.73 -14.54 -15.29
C ILE A 120 21.79 -14.35 -16.37
N LYS A 121 21.65 -13.30 -17.18
CA LYS A 121 22.56 -13.03 -18.30
C LYS A 121 23.90 -12.48 -17.78
N VAL A 122 25.01 -13.05 -18.26
CA VAL A 122 26.35 -12.51 -17.96
C VAL A 122 26.61 -11.32 -18.88
N ILE A 123 26.91 -10.16 -18.30
CA ILE A 123 27.27 -8.93 -19.03
C ILE A 123 28.47 -8.23 -18.36
N SER A 124 29.15 -7.35 -19.09
CA SER A 124 30.34 -6.65 -18.59
C SER A 124 30.00 -5.71 -17.42
N ASN A 125 31.01 -5.38 -16.60
CA ASN A 125 30.83 -4.43 -15.50
C ASN A 125 30.28 -3.07 -15.98
N GLU A 126 30.72 -2.60 -17.15
CA GLU A 126 30.23 -1.36 -17.75
C GLU A 126 28.74 -1.46 -18.12
N GLN A 127 28.31 -2.59 -18.66
CA GLN A 127 26.89 -2.82 -18.99
C GLN A 127 26.00 -3.01 -17.75
N GLN A 128 26.57 -3.39 -16.60
CA GLN A 128 25.82 -3.46 -15.34
C GLN A 128 25.58 -2.09 -14.71
N LYS A 129 26.42 -1.07 -14.97
CA LYS A 129 26.34 0.25 -14.33
C LYS A 129 24.96 0.91 -14.40
N PRO A 130 24.27 0.94 -15.57
CA PRO A 130 22.94 1.56 -15.63
C PRO A 130 21.91 0.90 -14.70
N PHE A 131 21.95 -0.44 -14.55
CA PHE A 131 21.08 -1.15 -13.61
C PHE A 131 21.45 -0.85 -12.16
N ILE A 132 22.74 -0.76 -11.86
CA ILE A 132 23.26 -0.46 -10.52
C ILE A 132 22.74 0.90 -10.06
N GLU A 133 22.88 1.93 -10.90
CA GLU A 133 22.45 3.30 -10.60
C GLU A 133 20.94 3.41 -10.35
N LEU A 134 20.13 2.73 -11.17
CA LEU A 134 18.67 2.70 -10.98
C LEU A 134 18.27 1.96 -9.70
N VAL A 135 18.96 0.88 -9.35
CA VAL A 135 18.69 0.15 -8.11
C VAL A 135 19.10 0.98 -6.89
N ASP A 136 20.23 1.68 -6.94
CA ASP A 136 20.61 2.62 -5.88
C ASP A 136 19.57 3.74 -5.71
N LYS A 137 19.07 4.28 -6.83
CA LYS A 137 17.94 5.22 -6.81
C LYS A 137 16.71 4.59 -6.16
N MET A 138 16.30 3.38 -6.56
CA MET A 138 15.14 2.68 -5.99
C MET A 138 15.26 2.44 -4.49
N LEU A 139 16.43 2.00 -4.01
CA LEU A 139 16.70 1.77 -2.59
C LEU A 139 16.64 3.11 -1.82
N SER A 140 17.21 4.18 -2.37
CA SER A 140 17.17 5.52 -1.78
C SER A 140 15.74 6.08 -1.69
N LEU A 141 14.97 6.02 -2.77
CA LEU A 141 13.58 6.48 -2.81
C LEU A 141 12.71 5.72 -1.80
N ASN A 142 12.85 4.39 -1.72
CA ASN A 142 12.12 3.59 -0.74
C ASN A 142 12.53 3.94 0.70
N LYS A 143 13.81 4.23 0.95
CA LYS A 143 14.29 4.68 2.26
C LYS A 143 13.72 6.04 2.64
N GLN A 144 13.61 6.97 1.69
CA GLN A 144 12.98 8.28 1.91
C GLN A 144 11.48 8.12 2.18
N LEU A 145 10.78 7.33 1.36
CA LEU A 145 9.35 7.06 1.52
C LEU A 145 9.02 6.45 2.89
N ASN A 146 9.89 5.57 3.41
CA ASN A 146 9.71 4.96 4.73
C ASN A 146 9.80 5.94 5.90
N LYS A 147 10.38 7.13 5.70
CA LYS A 147 10.51 8.16 6.72
C LYS A 147 9.32 9.11 6.76
N ILE A 148 8.49 9.13 5.71
CA ILE A 148 7.34 10.01 5.62
C ILE A 148 6.19 9.43 6.44
N ASP A 149 5.71 10.21 7.41
CA ASP A 149 4.52 9.84 8.19
C ASP A 149 3.26 10.31 7.47
N THR A 150 2.55 9.36 6.86
CA THR A 150 1.22 9.58 6.27
C THR A 150 0.10 9.00 7.13
N ASN A 151 0.31 8.81 8.43
CA ASN A 151 -0.72 8.36 9.36
C ASN A 151 -1.51 9.57 9.88
N PHE A 152 -2.71 9.79 9.36
CA PHE A 152 -3.53 10.95 9.74
C PHE A 152 -3.86 10.99 11.25
N ASP A 153 -3.98 9.83 11.91
CA ASP A 153 -4.14 9.74 13.37
C ASP A 153 -3.03 10.48 14.12
N HIS A 154 -1.79 10.43 13.63
CA HIS A 154 -0.68 11.14 14.23
C HIS A 154 -1.00 12.64 14.32
N TYR A 155 -1.34 13.25 13.18
CA TYR A 155 -1.56 14.68 13.04
C TYR A 155 -2.79 15.15 13.83
N VAL A 156 -3.89 14.40 13.76
CA VAL A 156 -5.12 14.70 14.51
C VAL A 156 -4.86 14.66 16.02
N ASN A 157 -4.05 13.73 16.50
CA ASN A 157 -3.80 13.55 17.93
C ASN A 157 -2.74 14.49 18.51
N GLN A 158 -2.07 15.30 17.68
CA GLN A 158 -1.21 16.40 18.15
C GLN A 158 -2.00 17.54 18.82
N TYR A 159 -3.32 17.59 18.60
CA TYR A 159 -4.21 18.61 19.13
C TYR A 159 -5.24 18.01 20.09
N PRO A 160 -5.48 18.62 21.27
CA PRO A 160 -6.43 18.10 22.24
C PRO A 160 -7.86 18.16 21.67
N ARG A 161 -8.55 17.02 21.67
CA ARG A 161 -9.95 16.93 21.24
C ARG A 161 -10.84 17.42 22.38
N THR A 162 -11.77 18.33 22.10
CA THR A 162 -12.77 18.77 23.08
C THR A 162 -13.95 17.81 23.11
N LYS A 163 -14.56 17.59 21.94
CA LYS A 163 -15.61 16.59 21.71
C LYS A 163 -15.70 16.30 20.22
N ASP A 164 -16.21 15.13 19.85
CA ASP A 164 -16.57 14.89 18.46
C ASP A 164 -17.90 15.60 18.13
N THR A 165 -17.97 16.21 16.95
CA THR A 165 -19.22 16.69 16.35
C THR A 165 -19.80 15.64 15.39
N THR A 166 -20.97 15.91 14.81
CA THR A 166 -21.57 15.02 13.80
C THR A 166 -21.50 15.63 12.41
N LEU A 167 -21.42 14.79 11.38
CA LEU A 167 -21.52 15.26 10.00
C LEU A 167 -22.79 16.08 9.77
N ARG A 168 -23.91 15.73 10.44
CA ARG A 168 -25.15 16.52 10.44
C ARG A 168 -24.93 17.98 10.79
N TYR A 169 -24.14 18.25 11.83
CA TYR A 169 -23.89 19.62 12.28
C TYR A 169 -23.23 20.45 11.18
N LEU A 170 -22.28 19.88 10.45
CA LEU A 170 -21.67 20.51 9.29
C LEU A 170 -22.67 20.65 8.14
N MET A 171 -23.41 19.58 7.84
CA MET A 171 -24.38 19.56 6.75
C MET A 171 -25.47 20.59 6.95
N ASN A 172 -25.94 20.86 8.16
CA ASN A 172 -27.00 21.86 8.38
C ASN A 172 -26.58 23.28 7.96
N LYS A 173 -25.28 23.58 7.89
CA LYS A 173 -24.74 24.90 7.54
C LYS A 173 -24.51 25.11 6.05
N LEU A 174 -24.34 24.03 5.27
CA LEU A 174 -24.13 24.15 3.84
C LEU A 174 -25.42 24.62 3.12
N PRO A 175 -25.31 25.36 2.01
CA PRO A 175 -26.45 25.68 1.15
C PRO A 175 -27.16 24.42 0.61
N LEU A 176 -28.45 24.54 0.25
CA LEU A 176 -29.20 23.42 -0.33
C LEU A 176 -28.60 22.94 -1.66
N ASN A 177 -28.10 23.86 -2.49
CA ASN A 177 -27.48 23.53 -3.78
C ASN A 177 -26.19 22.70 -3.63
N ASP A 178 -25.54 22.81 -2.46
CA ASP A 178 -24.32 22.10 -2.09
C ASP A 178 -24.60 20.76 -1.42
N LYS A 179 -25.86 20.31 -1.41
CA LYS A 179 -26.26 18.99 -0.91
C LYS A 179 -27.12 18.31 -1.95
N LYS A 180 -26.77 17.07 -2.30
CA LYS A 180 -27.60 16.27 -3.20
C LYS A 180 -27.76 14.88 -2.61
N VAL A 181 -29.01 14.54 -2.29
CA VAL A 181 -29.40 13.14 -2.11
C VAL A 181 -29.36 12.49 -3.49
N LEU A 182 -28.71 11.35 -3.57
CA LEU A 182 -28.51 10.66 -4.83
C LEU A 182 -29.55 9.54 -4.97
N ARG A 183 -29.60 8.89 -6.13
CA ARG A 183 -30.64 7.90 -6.45
C ARG A 183 -30.40 6.60 -5.68
N ASP A 184 -31.49 5.95 -5.27
CA ASP A 184 -31.44 4.58 -4.78
C ASP A 184 -31.10 3.59 -5.91
N HIS A 185 -31.03 2.32 -5.55
CA HIS A 185 -30.73 1.23 -6.46
C HIS A 185 -31.81 0.93 -7.51
N TYR A 186 -32.96 1.61 -7.44
CA TYR A 186 -34.01 1.59 -8.45
C TYR A 186 -34.01 2.86 -9.31
N GLY A 187 -33.03 3.75 -9.13
CA GLY A 187 -32.94 5.01 -9.85
C GLY A 187 -33.88 6.09 -9.31
N LYS A 188 -34.53 5.92 -8.16
CA LYS A 188 -35.41 6.92 -7.57
C LYS A 188 -34.63 7.84 -6.63
N LEU A 189 -34.86 9.15 -6.73
CA LEU A 189 -34.31 10.10 -5.77
C LEU A 189 -35.00 9.90 -4.42
N THR A 190 -34.27 9.47 -3.38
CA THR A 190 -34.84 9.24 -2.05
C THR A 190 -33.79 9.27 -0.95
N ASN A 191 -34.15 9.85 0.20
CA ASN A 191 -33.38 9.78 1.44
C ASN A 191 -33.93 8.72 2.41
N GLN A 192 -34.94 7.93 1.99
CA GLN A 192 -35.65 6.96 2.81
C GLN A 192 -35.13 5.52 2.61
N ILE A 193 -33.88 5.38 2.16
CA ILE A 193 -33.29 4.06 1.94
C ILE A 193 -33.04 3.40 3.29
N GLU A 194 -33.73 2.29 3.56
CA GLU A 194 -33.49 1.46 4.74
C GLU A 194 -32.66 0.24 4.41
N GLY A 195 -31.64 -0.02 5.23
CA GLY A 195 -30.79 -1.20 5.07
C GLY A 195 -29.76 -1.36 6.17
N LYS A 196 -29.09 -2.50 6.18
CA LYS A 196 -27.88 -2.71 6.98
C LYS A 196 -26.66 -2.43 6.11
N ILE A 197 -25.91 -1.39 6.42
CA ILE A 197 -24.71 -1.01 5.67
C ILE A 197 -23.64 -2.09 5.87
N LYS A 198 -23.08 -2.55 4.76
CA LYS A 198 -22.06 -3.60 4.66
C LYS A 198 -20.81 -3.15 3.93
N GLU A 199 -20.94 -2.12 3.10
CA GLU A 199 -19.85 -1.44 2.42
C GLU A 199 -20.04 0.06 2.58
N PHE A 200 -18.95 0.79 2.74
CA PHE A 200 -18.96 2.24 2.85
C PHE A 200 -17.67 2.77 2.23
N GLU A 201 -17.79 3.76 1.36
CA GLU A 201 -16.68 4.42 0.68
C GLU A 201 -17.00 5.90 0.57
N ILE A 202 -15.99 6.75 0.79
CA ILE A 202 -16.06 8.18 0.50
C ILE A 202 -15.12 8.50 -0.64
N ILE A 203 -15.59 9.28 -1.60
CA ILE A 203 -14.84 9.70 -2.79
C ILE A 203 -14.85 11.22 -2.85
N GLU A 204 -13.73 11.80 -3.26
CA GLU A 204 -13.63 13.22 -3.59
C GLU A 204 -13.61 13.38 -5.12
N GLU A 205 -14.54 14.16 -5.67
CA GLU A 205 -14.61 14.53 -7.09
C GLU A 205 -14.67 16.06 -7.18
N GLY A 206 -13.52 16.70 -7.41
CA GLY A 206 -13.39 18.17 -7.31
C GLY A 206 -13.76 18.66 -5.92
N GLU A 207 -14.71 19.59 -5.83
CA GLU A 207 -15.22 20.13 -4.55
C GLU A 207 -16.25 19.23 -3.86
N TRP A 208 -16.61 18.09 -4.46
CA TRP A 208 -17.66 17.21 -3.95
C TRP A 208 -17.11 16.03 -3.16
N LEU A 209 -17.64 15.81 -1.96
CA LEU A 209 -17.54 14.53 -1.27
C LEU A 209 -18.77 13.69 -1.58
N ILE A 210 -18.54 12.47 -2.10
CA ILE A 210 -19.57 11.51 -2.47
C ILE A 210 -19.49 10.31 -1.53
N PHE A 211 -20.61 10.01 -0.89
CA PHE A 211 -20.77 8.92 0.05
C PHE A 211 -21.41 7.75 -0.67
N LYS A 212 -20.64 6.69 -0.85
CA LYS A 212 -21.08 5.44 -1.43
C LYS A 212 -21.29 4.39 -0.36
N VAL A 213 -22.32 3.59 -0.54
CA VAL A 213 -22.72 2.54 0.38
C VAL A 213 -23.05 1.28 -0.37
N GLY A 214 -22.77 0.15 0.26
CA GLY A 214 -23.43 -1.11 -0.03
C GLY A 214 -24.23 -1.55 1.19
N TYR A 215 -25.44 -2.04 0.98
CA TYR A 215 -26.33 -2.43 2.06
C TYR A 215 -27.18 -3.65 1.73
N LEU A 216 -27.53 -4.37 2.80
CA LEU A 216 -28.49 -5.45 2.76
C LEU A 216 -29.90 -4.90 3.01
N PHE A 217 -30.83 -5.28 2.14
CA PHE A 217 -32.27 -5.07 2.35
C PHE A 217 -33.02 -6.38 2.12
N LYS A 218 -34.22 -6.48 2.69
CA LYS A 218 -35.12 -7.62 2.46
C LYS A 218 -35.93 -7.36 1.21
N SER A 219 -35.79 -8.24 0.22
CA SER A 219 -36.64 -8.22 -0.97
C SER A 219 -38.10 -8.55 -0.60
N ARG A 220 -39.04 -8.26 -1.52
CA ARG A 220 -40.46 -8.66 -1.37
C ARG A 220 -40.66 -10.17 -1.13
N LYS A 221 -39.70 -11.00 -1.55
CA LYS A 221 -39.68 -12.46 -1.36
C LYS A 221 -38.95 -12.90 -0.08
N GLY A 222 -38.61 -11.97 0.83
CA GLY A 222 -37.94 -12.24 2.10
C GLY A 222 -36.44 -12.52 2.03
N LYS A 223 -35.87 -12.72 0.83
CA LYS A 223 -34.42 -12.91 0.63
C LYS A 223 -33.65 -11.62 0.91
N GLU A 224 -32.57 -11.70 1.69
CA GLU A 224 -31.61 -10.60 1.82
C GLU A 224 -30.81 -10.45 0.53
N VAL A 225 -30.75 -9.23 0.03
CA VAL A 225 -30.01 -8.89 -1.19
C VAL A 225 -29.01 -7.79 -0.84
N LEU A 226 -27.74 -8.02 -1.19
CA LEU A 226 -26.70 -7.01 -1.11
C LEU A 226 -26.73 -6.18 -2.39
N ILE A 227 -26.76 -4.87 -2.21
CA ILE A 227 -26.52 -3.92 -3.30
C ILE A 227 -25.30 -3.12 -2.91
N SER A 228 -24.41 -2.92 -3.88
CA SER A 228 -23.12 -2.26 -3.72
C SER A 228 -23.07 -0.97 -4.54
N ASN A 229 -22.09 -0.11 -4.23
CA ASN A 229 -21.76 1.09 -5.02
C ASN A 229 -22.92 2.10 -5.20
N VAL A 230 -23.89 2.14 -4.27
CA VAL A 230 -24.96 3.12 -4.29
C VAL A 230 -24.41 4.46 -3.82
N LYS A 231 -24.42 5.48 -4.68
CA LYS A 231 -24.13 6.85 -4.24
C LYS A 231 -25.33 7.32 -3.43
N ALA A 232 -25.21 7.40 -2.10
CA ALA A 232 -26.33 7.74 -1.22
C ALA A 232 -26.48 9.27 -1.04
N PHE A 233 -25.36 9.96 -0.95
CA PHE A 233 -25.32 11.38 -0.63
C PHE A 233 -24.07 12.02 -1.24
N LYS A 234 -24.16 13.30 -1.61
CA LYS A 234 -22.97 14.12 -1.83
C LYS A 234 -23.14 15.54 -1.30
N CYS A 235 -22.03 16.12 -0.85
CA CYS A 235 -21.97 17.52 -0.43
C CYS A 235 -20.80 18.25 -1.10
N ARG A 236 -21.00 19.52 -1.46
CA ARG A 236 -19.96 20.41 -1.98
C ARG A 236 -19.35 21.20 -0.84
N ILE A 237 -18.03 21.23 -0.77
CA ILE A 237 -17.25 21.97 0.23
C ILE A 237 -16.11 22.62 -0.53
N GLU A 238 -16.16 23.94 -0.75
CA GLU A 238 -15.14 24.67 -1.53
C GLU A 238 -13.80 24.73 -0.78
N ASP A 239 -13.86 24.93 0.53
CA ASP A 239 -12.70 24.93 1.42
C ASP A 239 -11.98 23.57 1.39
N GLU A 240 -10.77 23.55 0.85
CA GLU A 240 -10.00 22.32 0.63
C GLU A 240 -9.59 21.65 1.93
N ASN A 241 -9.06 22.39 2.89
CA ASN A 241 -8.61 21.83 4.16
C ASN A 241 -9.78 21.20 4.91
N LEU A 242 -10.92 21.87 4.99
CA LEU A 242 -12.12 21.29 5.59
C LEU A 242 -12.61 20.05 4.83
N ARG A 243 -12.62 20.10 3.49
CA ARG A 243 -13.05 18.98 2.64
C ARG A 243 -12.15 17.76 2.83
N LYS A 244 -10.84 17.95 2.79
CA LYS A 244 -9.82 16.90 2.98
C LYS A 244 -9.86 16.36 4.40
N PHE A 245 -9.97 17.23 5.41
CA PHE A 245 -10.12 16.82 6.80
C PHE A 245 -11.32 15.88 7.00
N LEU A 246 -12.46 16.22 6.42
CA LEU A 246 -13.65 15.35 6.45
C LEU A 246 -13.41 14.05 5.69
N TYR A 247 -12.79 14.12 4.51
CA TYR A 247 -12.45 12.93 3.74
C TYR A 247 -11.62 11.93 4.56
N TYR A 248 -10.50 12.36 5.14
CA TYR A 248 -9.61 11.49 5.91
C TYR A 248 -10.23 11.04 7.25
N SER A 249 -10.92 11.94 7.96
CA SER A 249 -11.65 11.63 9.20
C SER A 249 -12.76 10.60 9.00
N ILE A 250 -13.28 10.46 7.79
CA ILE A 250 -14.33 9.49 7.48
C ILE A 250 -13.69 8.21 6.95
N LYS A 251 -12.74 8.33 6.02
CA LYS A 251 -12.07 7.19 5.38
C LYS A 251 -11.36 6.28 6.38
N GLU A 252 -10.70 6.83 7.40
CA GLU A 252 -9.91 6.03 8.33
C GLU A 252 -10.73 5.43 9.47
N TYR A 253 -11.74 6.16 9.96
CA TYR A 253 -12.45 5.77 11.19
C TYR A 253 -13.73 4.97 10.94
N ILE A 254 -14.25 4.99 9.71
CA ILE A 254 -15.52 4.34 9.37
C ILE A 254 -15.28 3.02 8.67
N THR A 255 -15.40 1.96 9.44
CA THR A 255 -15.57 0.63 8.86
C THR A 255 -17.05 0.36 8.56
N PRO A 256 -17.38 -0.35 7.46
CA PRO A 256 -18.77 -0.56 7.06
C PRO A 256 -19.66 -1.18 8.15
N GLY A 257 -19.09 -2.00 9.03
CA GLY A 257 -19.80 -2.59 10.18
C GLY A 257 -20.19 -1.60 11.28
N LYS A 258 -19.52 -0.44 11.39
CA LYS A 258 -19.77 0.58 12.43
C LYS A 258 -20.93 1.54 12.09
N VAL A 259 -21.33 1.65 10.82
CA VAL A 259 -22.40 2.57 10.39
C VAL A 259 -23.79 2.04 10.78
N GLY A 260 -23.95 0.71 10.84
CA GLY A 260 -25.12 0.04 11.41
C GLY A 260 -26.29 -0.18 10.45
N LYS A 261 -27.51 -0.35 11.02
CA LYS A 261 -28.76 -0.62 10.28
C LYS A 261 -29.78 0.52 10.46
N GLY A 262 -30.58 0.80 9.44
CA GLY A 262 -31.70 1.74 9.49
C GLY A 262 -31.72 2.61 8.25
N ASN A 263 -32.23 3.84 8.39
CA ASN A 263 -32.16 4.84 7.33
C ASN A 263 -30.70 5.21 7.05
N ILE A 264 -30.22 4.94 5.84
CA ILE A 264 -28.82 5.07 5.45
C ILE A 264 -28.35 6.52 5.51
N TYR A 265 -29.15 7.45 4.97
CA TYR A 265 -28.83 8.87 4.98
C TYR A 265 -28.66 9.39 6.41
N GLU A 266 -29.58 9.03 7.30
CA GLU A 266 -29.52 9.38 8.72
C GLU A 266 -28.31 8.78 9.44
N ARG A 267 -27.88 7.57 9.05
CA ARG A 267 -26.66 6.96 9.60
C ARG A 267 -25.41 7.68 9.15
N ILE A 268 -25.32 8.08 7.87
CA ILE A 268 -24.21 8.89 7.34
C ILE A 268 -24.13 10.22 8.08
N LEU A 269 -25.25 10.90 8.29
CA LEU A 269 -25.27 12.17 9.02
C LEU A 269 -24.86 12.05 10.51
N LYS A 270 -24.92 10.85 11.11
CA LYS A 270 -24.51 10.59 12.51
C LYS A 270 -23.03 10.26 12.66
N ILE A 271 -22.28 10.18 11.57
CA ILE A 271 -20.84 9.99 11.59
C ILE A 271 -20.20 11.06 12.48
N LYS A 272 -19.35 10.61 13.41
CA LYS A 272 -18.59 11.47 14.30
C LYS A 272 -17.36 12.00 13.59
N ILE A 273 -17.10 13.30 13.75
CA ILE A 273 -15.96 14.02 13.19
C ILE A 273 -15.23 14.69 14.36
N PRO A 274 -13.89 14.61 14.44
CA PRO A 274 -13.15 15.27 15.50
C PRO A 274 -13.40 16.79 15.51
N GLN A 275 -13.59 17.35 16.69
CA GLN A 275 -13.64 18.80 16.92
C GLN A 275 -12.67 19.17 18.06
N PHE A 276 -11.90 20.23 17.82
CA PHE A 276 -10.79 20.68 18.64
C PHE A 276 -11.14 21.93 19.45
N ASP A 277 -12.07 22.76 18.95
CA ASP A 277 -12.56 23.91 19.69
C ASP A 277 -14.09 24.06 19.52
N SER A 278 -14.74 24.58 20.57
CA SER A 278 -16.16 24.95 20.54
C SER A 278 -16.43 26.17 19.65
N ASN A 279 -15.47 27.09 19.54
CA ASN A 279 -15.51 28.22 18.64
C ASN A 279 -15.16 27.78 17.22
N GLU A 280 -16.03 28.08 16.27
CA GLU A 280 -15.89 27.61 14.88
C GLU A 280 -14.66 28.17 14.17
N LYS A 281 -14.31 29.43 14.42
CA LYS A 281 -13.15 30.07 13.79
C LYS A 281 -11.86 29.46 14.33
N GLU A 282 -11.77 29.25 15.64
CA GLU A 282 -10.58 28.61 16.24
C GLU A 282 -10.48 27.14 15.84
N ASN A 283 -11.60 26.41 15.80
CA ASN A 283 -11.62 25.03 15.32
C ASN A 283 -11.16 24.94 13.87
N LYS A 284 -11.60 25.86 13.01
CA LYS A 284 -11.14 25.93 11.61
C LYS A 284 -9.64 26.14 11.54
N LYS A 285 -9.07 27.11 12.28
CA LYS A 285 -7.62 27.34 12.29
C LYS A 285 -6.82 26.10 12.70
N ILE A 286 -7.33 25.31 13.64
CA ILE A 286 -6.69 24.05 14.04
C ILE A 286 -6.76 23.02 12.91
N ILE A 287 -7.93 22.86 12.28
CA ILE A 287 -8.08 21.99 11.11
C ILE A 287 -7.11 22.41 9.99
N ASP A 288 -7.03 23.70 9.68
CA ASP A 288 -6.14 24.21 8.63
C ASP A 288 -4.69 23.82 8.93
N LYS A 289 -4.20 24.06 10.17
CA LYS A 289 -2.85 23.64 10.58
C LYS A 289 -2.60 22.13 10.47
N ILE A 290 -3.56 21.31 10.89
CA ILE A 290 -3.47 19.85 10.79
C ILE A 290 -3.35 19.44 9.32
N MET A 291 -4.20 20.01 8.48
CA MET A 291 -4.28 19.63 7.08
C MET A 291 -3.10 20.15 6.26
N ASP A 292 -2.61 21.36 6.52
CA ASP A 292 -1.44 21.90 5.83
C ASP A 292 -0.22 20.99 6.05
N SER A 293 0.06 20.62 7.31
CA SER A 293 1.18 19.71 7.63
C SER A 293 0.98 18.29 7.08
N TYR A 294 -0.24 17.75 7.18
CA TYR A 294 -0.52 16.39 6.71
C TYR A 294 -0.50 16.27 5.18
N LEU A 295 -1.11 17.24 4.46
CA LEU A 295 -1.17 17.23 3.01
C LEU A 295 0.19 17.46 2.37
N GLU A 296 1.08 18.23 3.00
CA GLU A 296 2.47 18.38 2.58
C GLU A 296 3.18 17.01 2.55
N GLU A 297 3.10 16.24 3.65
CA GLU A 297 3.75 14.92 3.74
C GLU A 297 3.08 13.88 2.82
N VAL A 298 1.75 13.92 2.67
CA VAL A 298 1.04 13.11 1.67
C VAL A 298 1.51 13.44 0.25
N GLY A 299 1.70 14.72 -0.07
CA GLY A 299 2.24 15.20 -1.34
C GLY A 299 3.60 14.61 -1.63
N LYS A 300 4.56 14.78 -0.70
CA LYS A 300 5.92 14.20 -0.78
C LYS A 300 5.89 12.68 -0.97
N SER A 301 5.04 11.97 -0.20
CA SER A 301 4.87 10.53 -0.35
C SER A 301 4.38 10.13 -1.74
N ASN A 302 3.42 10.87 -2.30
CA ASN A 302 2.87 10.57 -3.63
C ASN A 302 3.89 10.83 -4.74
N GLU A 303 4.69 11.89 -4.64
CA GLU A 303 5.78 12.18 -5.57
C GLU A 303 6.83 11.06 -5.55
N LEU A 304 7.30 10.65 -4.37
CA LEU A 304 8.24 9.54 -4.25
C LEU A 304 7.67 8.22 -4.79
N LYS A 305 6.39 7.91 -4.54
CA LYS A 305 5.74 6.72 -5.10
C LYS A 305 5.72 6.75 -6.62
N LYS A 306 5.42 7.91 -7.22
CA LYS A 306 5.44 8.10 -8.66
C LYS A 306 6.84 7.89 -9.23
N GLU A 307 7.86 8.47 -8.60
CA GLU A 307 9.25 8.26 -9.02
C GLU A 307 9.71 6.80 -8.89
N ILE A 308 9.26 6.09 -7.84
CA ILE A 308 9.51 4.65 -7.67
C ILE A 308 8.87 3.87 -8.81
N GLU A 309 7.59 4.13 -9.13
CA GLU A 309 6.88 3.45 -10.22
C GLU A 309 7.52 3.72 -11.59
N GLU A 310 7.95 4.95 -11.85
CA GLU A 310 8.65 5.29 -13.09
C GLU A 310 10.01 4.60 -13.18
N THR A 311 10.79 4.62 -12.10
CA THR A 311 12.11 3.97 -12.05
C THR A 311 11.98 2.45 -12.21
N ASP A 312 10.95 1.85 -11.61
CA ASP A 312 10.64 0.42 -11.74
C ASP A 312 10.34 0.04 -13.19
N ARG A 313 9.52 0.83 -13.89
CA ARG A 313 9.22 0.64 -15.33
C ARG A 313 10.47 0.75 -16.20
N ILE A 314 11.36 1.70 -15.90
CA ILE A 314 12.64 1.85 -16.62
C ILE A 314 13.49 0.59 -16.44
N ILE A 315 13.59 0.07 -15.21
CA ILE A 315 14.32 -1.18 -14.95
C ILE A 315 13.71 -2.33 -15.75
N ASP A 316 12.39 -2.52 -15.71
CA ASP A 316 11.72 -3.59 -16.46
C ASP A 316 11.97 -3.49 -17.97
N ASN A 317 11.88 -2.29 -18.56
CA ASN A 317 12.19 -2.07 -19.97
C ASN A 317 13.64 -2.43 -20.31
N MET A 318 14.60 -2.01 -19.48
CA MET A 318 16.01 -2.38 -19.69
C MET A 318 16.24 -3.89 -19.55
N VAL A 319 15.48 -4.56 -18.68
CA VAL A 319 15.51 -6.03 -18.60
C VAL A 319 14.95 -6.65 -19.86
N TYR A 320 13.83 -6.16 -20.40
CA TYR A 320 13.30 -6.66 -21.68
C TYR A 320 14.30 -6.50 -22.83
N GLU A 321 14.93 -5.33 -22.96
CA GLU A 321 15.96 -5.07 -23.96
C GLU A 321 17.18 -5.98 -23.78
N LEU A 322 17.63 -6.16 -22.53
CA LEU A 322 18.76 -7.03 -22.21
C LEU A 322 18.53 -8.48 -22.67
N TYR A 323 17.28 -8.95 -22.65
CA TYR A 323 16.91 -10.30 -23.07
C TYR A 323 16.37 -10.35 -24.51
N GLY A 324 16.25 -9.21 -25.19
CA GLY A 324 15.87 -9.11 -26.60
C GLY A 324 14.40 -9.41 -26.88
N LEU A 325 13.49 -9.06 -25.95
CA LEU A 325 12.06 -9.30 -26.12
C LEU A 325 11.43 -8.35 -27.13
N THR A 326 10.45 -8.84 -27.90
CA THR A 326 9.60 -8.00 -28.77
C THR A 326 8.44 -7.37 -28.01
N GLU A 327 7.75 -6.39 -28.60
CA GLU A 327 6.56 -5.78 -28.01
C GLU A 327 5.43 -6.79 -27.73
N GLU A 328 5.25 -7.78 -28.59
CA GLU A 328 4.27 -8.86 -28.40
C GLU A 328 4.64 -9.73 -27.19
N GLU A 329 5.91 -10.08 -27.04
CA GLU A 329 6.39 -10.86 -25.91
C GLU A 329 6.29 -10.08 -24.60
N ILE A 330 6.61 -8.78 -24.62
CA ILE A 330 6.43 -7.90 -23.47
C ILE A 330 4.96 -7.86 -23.04
N LYS A 331 4.01 -7.77 -23.98
CA LYS A 331 2.58 -7.81 -23.65
C LYS A 331 2.19 -9.11 -22.97
N ILE A 332 2.69 -10.26 -23.43
CA ILE A 332 2.43 -11.57 -22.81
C ILE A 332 2.99 -11.60 -21.37
N VAL A 333 4.19 -11.10 -21.16
CA VAL A 333 4.81 -10.99 -19.83
C VAL A 333 3.94 -10.14 -18.90
N GLU A 334 3.57 -8.93 -19.35
CA GLU A 334 2.77 -7.99 -18.55
C GLU A 334 1.35 -8.51 -18.27
N GLU A 335 0.75 -9.28 -19.16
CA GLU A 335 -0.57 -9.88 -18.95
C GLU A 335 -0.57 -11.00 -17.89
N GLU A 336 0.47 -11.82 -17.83
CA GLU A 336 0.62 -12.88 -16.82
C GLU A 336 0.97 -12.31 -15.42
N ILE A 337 1.55 -11.11 -15.36
CA ILE A 337 2.01 -10.49 -14.12
C ILE A 337 0.96 -9.59 -13.45
N LYS A 338 -0.05 -9.12 -14.20
CA LYS A 338 -1.24 -8.42 -13.67
C LYS A 338 -2.05 -9.31 -12.72
#